data_AF-A0A850PD94-F1
#
_entry.id   AF-A0A850PD94-F1
#
_cell.length_a   1.000
_cell.length_b   1.000
_cell.length_c   1.000
_cell.angle_alpha   90.00
_cell.angle_beta   90.00
_cell.angle_gamma   90.00
#
_symmetry.space_group_name_H-M   'P 1'
#
loop_
_entity.id
_entity.type
_entity.pdbx_description
1 polymer ?
#
loop_
_entity_poly.entity_id
_entity_poly.type
_entity_poly.pdbx_seq_one_letter_code
_entity_poly.pdbx_strand_id
1 'polypeptide(L)'
;MMTNTPADEWFARPLEDELQIWKFTNSYALLIGRANAEHGPGSCFHAKSGGTVWEAIMEETPWLDEQEVPGPFVPLRHSPGQFFPRMARPIIGDPLDKFSLVQARLPDCNNEQRYLRNAQTQLEALVADLAAICRVVEPSKATLEVYGHEIRNLLILAATEVEMHMAGIMVSNGNKEERKNTISYVKLAEPLRLRGYSARFKRYPEVAEIKPFAEWLSDKSTASLKWYDAYNAVKHDRECQFKRASLCNAFEAVAACAILLVAQFGEAGLSDDLERSLTVEGEPWLIKDCYVAPQQSATWTPTNHPDVL
;
A
#
# COMPACT_ATOMS: atom_id res chain seq x y z
N MET A 1 15.92 -7.82 37.15
CA MET A 1 14.63 -7.11 37.03
C MET A 1 14.69 -6.31 35.75
N MET A 2 14.05 -6.80 34.68
CA MET A 2 13.89 -6.03 33.45
C MET A 2 12.82 -4.98 33.72
N THR A 3 13.21 -3.71 33.75
CA THR A 3 12.29 -2.58 33.75
C THR A 3 11.61 -2.54 32.39
N ASN A 4 10.40 -3.10 32.29
CA ASN A 4 9.51 -2.83 31.15
C ASN A 4 9.06 -1.38 31.27
N THR A 5 9.87 -0.46 30.76
CA THR A 5 9.41 0.86 30.37
C THR A 5 8.55 0.64 29.12
N PRO A 6 7.22 0.84 29.15
CA PRO A 6 6.43 0.74 27.94
C PRO A 6 6.96 1.76 26.92
N ALA A 7 7.03 1.33 25.67
CA ALA A 7 7.53 2.13 24.58
C ALA A 7 6.67 3.40 24.43
N ASP A 8 7.30 4.49 23.98
CA ASP A 8 6.57 5.69 23.59
C ASP A 8 5.52 5.33 22.53
N GLU A 9 4.26 5.67 22.78
CA GLU A 9 3.16 5.44 21.85
C GLU A 9 2.82 6.73 21.10
N TRP A 10 2.46 6.59 19.83
CA TRP A 10 2.16 7.72 18.95
C TRP A 10 0.68 7.72 18.60
N PHE A 11 0.06 8.89 18.67
CA PHE A 11 -1.35 9.06 18.40
C PHE A 11 -1.56 10.22 17.43
N ALA A 12 -2.60 10.11 16.60
CA ALA A 12 -3.12 11.22 15.81
C ALA A 12 -4.48 11.64 16.34
N ARG A 13 -4.74 12.93 16.46
CA ARG A 13 -6.06 13.46 16.85
C ARG A 13 -6.62 14.30 15.70
N PRO A 14 -7.60 13.79 14.94
CA PRO A 14 -8.25 14.57 13.91
C PRO A 14 -9.16 15.64 14.54
N LEU A 15 -8.98 16.87 14.09
CA LEU A 15 -9.87 18.00 14.33
C LEU A 15 -10.48 18.44 12.99
N GLU A 16 -11.41 19.38 13.01
CA GLU A 16 -12.13 19.83 11.80
C GLU A 16 -11.18 20.36 10.71
N ASP A 17 -10.15 21.11 11.10
CA ASP A 17 -9.21 21.76 10.17
C ASP A 17 -7.75 21.30 10.31
N GLU A 18 -7.45 20.40 11.26
CA GLU A 18 -6.08 20.02 11.59
C GLU A 18 -5.99 18.55 12.01
N LEU A 19 -4.86 17.90 11.68
CA LEU A 19 -4.50 16.60 12.23
C LEU A 19 -3.31 16.77 13.18
N GLN A 20 -3.56 16.61 14.47
CA GLN A 20 -2.54 16.76 15.50
C GLN A 20 -1.79 15.44 15.74
N ILE A 21 -0.48 15.51 15.97
CA ILE A 21 0.33 14.35 16.35
C ILE A 21 0.74 14.45 17.81
N TRP A 22 0.51 13.38 18.57
CA TRP A 22 0.75 13.30 19.99
C TRP A 22 1.69 12.16 20.33
N LYS A 23 2.58 12.41 21.29
CA LYS A 23 3.44 11.41 21.90
C LYS A 23 2.95 11.11 23.30
N PHE A 24 2.55 9.87 23.54
CA PHE A 24 2.09 9.38 24.83
C PHE A 24 3.20 8.55 25.48
N THR A 25 3.42 8.80 26.76
CA THR A 25 4.32 8.04 27.63
C THR A 25 3.55 7.66 28.89
N ASN A 26 4.21 6.99 29.83
CA ASN A 26 3.61 6.73 31.14
C ASN A 26 3.35 7.99 31.97
N SER A 27 4.08 9.08 31.72
CA SER A 27 4.09 10.26 32.59
C SER A 27 3.55 11.52 31.92
N TYR A 28 3.49 11.56 30.59
CA TYR A 28 2.94 12.69 29.86
C TYR A 28 2.37 12.33 28.49
N ALA A 29 1.46 13.18 27.99
CA ALA A 29 1.07 13.28 26.58
C ALA A 29 1.50 14.65 26.05
N LEU A 30 2.23 14.69 24.94
CA LEU A 30 2.78 15.91 24.35
C LEU A 30 2.34 16.07 22.90
N LEU A 31 1.80 17.24 22.57
CA LEU A 31 1.52 17.67 21.20
C LEU A 31 2.83 18.00 20.49
N ILE A 32 3.11 17.31 19.40
CA ILE A 32 4.36 17.45 18.65
C ILE A 32 4.16 18.44 17.49
N GLY A 33 5.22 19.18 17.16
CA GLY A 33 5.20 20.19 16.08
C GLY A 33 4.75 21.59 16.52
N ARG A 34 4.35 21.78 17.79
CA ARG A 34 3.98 23.09 18.35
C ARG A 34 5.13 23.69 19.18
N ALA A 35 5.45 24.96 18.93
CA ALA A 35 6.45 25.68 19.73
C ALA A 35 5.99 25.77 21.21
N ASN A 36 6.92 25.49 22.14
CA ASN A 36 6.67 25.49 23.59
C ASN A 36 5.52 24.57 24.05
N ALA A 37 5.27 23.47 23.33
CA ALA A 37 4.20 22.52 23.67
C ALA A 37 4.27 22.03 25.11
N GLU A 38 5.48 21.83 25.66
CA GLU A 38 5.73 21.36 27.03
C GLU A 38 5.16 22.29 28.12
N HIS A 39 4.92 23.56 27.81
CA HIS A 39 4.41 24.57 28.75
C HIS A 39 3.05 25.14 28.33
N GLY A 40 2.49 24.67 27.21
CA GLY A 40 1.26 25.19 26.65
C GLY A 40 0.02 24.47 27.21
N PRO A 41 -0.98 25.19 27.76
CA PRO A 41 -2.23 24.56 28.15
C PRO A 41 -2.87 23.84 26.94
N GLY A 42 -3.33 22.62 27.15
CA GLY A 42 -3.88 21.76 26.10
C GLY A 42 -2.86 21.28 25.05
N SER A 43 -1.55 21.42 25.32
CA SER A 43 -0.45 20.92 24.46
C SER A 43 0.47 19.94 25.17
N CYS A 44 0.43 19.88 26.50
CA CYS A 44 1.09 18.86 27.31
C CYS A 44 0.17 18.51 28.50
N PHE A 45 0.06 17.22 28.81
CA PHE A 45 -0.68 16.71 29.97
C PHE A 45 0.26 15.83 30.79
N HIS A 46 0.23 15.94 32.11
CA HIS A 46 1.10 15.17 33.00
C HIS A 46 0.29 14.26 33.92
N ALA A 47 0.63 12.97 33.95
CA ALA A 47 0.04 12.04 34.88
C ALA A 47 0.35 12.44 36.34
N LYS A 48 -0.67 12.44 37.20
CA LYS A 48 -0.49 12.59 38.65
C LYS A 48 0.13 11.32 39.25
N SER A 49 0.66 11.43 40.46
CA SER A 49 1.28 10.28 41.15
C SER A 49 0.29 9.11 41.27
N GLY A 50 0.62 7.97 40.65
CA GLY A 50 -0.21 6.76 40.66
C GLY A 50 -1.37 6.74 39.66
N GLY A 51 -1.57 7.82 38.88
CA GLY A 51 -2.58 7.91 37.83
C GLY A 51 -2.02 7.72 36.43
N THR A 52 -2.89 7.74 35.43
CA THR A 52 -2.53 7.62 34.01
C THR A 52 -2.49 8.98 33.31
N VAL A 53 -1.81 9.05 32.15
CA VAL A 53 -1.86 10.24 31.29
C VAL A 53 -3.26 10.49 30.75
N TRP A 54 -4.04 9.43 30.53
CA TRP A 54 -5.44 9.56 30.11
C TRP A 54 -6.30 10.26 31.16
N GLU A 55 -6.15 9.89 32.44
CA GLU A 55 -6.84 10.56 33.55
C GLU A 55 -6.51 12.05 33.61
N ALA A 56 -5.24 12.42 33.38
CA ALA A 56 -4.84 13.82 33.32
C ALA A 56 -5.50 14.58 32.15
N ILE A 57 -5.57 13.96 30.97
CA ILE A 57 -6.28 14.52 29.81
C ILE A 57 -7.76 14.76 30.18
N MET A 58 -8.44 13.79 30.76
CA MET A 58 -9.87 13.88 31.09
C MET A 58 -10.16 14.97 32.13
N GLU A 59 -9.30 15.11 33.14
CA GLU A 59 -9.44 16.15 34.16
C GLU A 59 -9.25 17.56 33.59
N GLU A 60 -8.26 17.74 32.71
CA GLU A 60 -7.95 19.04 32.09
C GLU A 60 -8.86 19.35 30.89
N THR A 61 -9.53 18.33 30.33
CA THR A 61 -10.47 18.46 29.21
C THR A 61 -11.81 17.76 29.50
N PRO A 62 -12.62 18.27 30.46
CA PRO A 62 -13.86 17.61 30.89
C PRO A 62 -14.91 17.38 29.80
N TRP A 63 -14.80 18.07 28.66
CA TRP A 63 -15.67 17.82 27.50
C TRP A 63 -15.35 16.50 26.77
N LEU A 64 -14.27 15.79 27.14
CA LEU A 64 -13.95 14.44 26.66
C LEU A 64 -14.47 13.33 27.60
N ASP A 65 -15.15 13.68 28.70
CA ASP A 65 -15.48 12.75 29.81
C ASP A 65 -16.35 11.55 29.40
N GLU A 66 -17.10 11.66 28.30
CA GLU A 66 -17.97 10.59 27.77
C GLU A 66 -17.27 9.63 26.79
N GLN A 67 -15.97 9.81 26.51
CA GLN A 67 -15.26 9.02 25.50
C GLN A 67 -14.46 7.86 26.10
N GLU A 68 -14.64 6.65 25.54
CA GLU A 68 -13.83 5.47 25.90
C GLU A 68 -12.36 5.67 25.52
N VAL A 69 -11.42 5.22 26.36
CA VAL A 69 -9.97 5.26 26.09
C VAL A 69 -9.66 4.63 24.72
N PRO A 70 -8.87 5.27 23.84
CA PRO A 70 -8.11 6.52 24.03
C PRO A 70 -8.84 7.80 23.58
N GLY A 71 -10.17 7.82 23.58
CA GLY A 71 -11.03 8.93 23.18
C GLY A 71 -10.82 9.36 21.72
N PRO A 72 -10.58 10.66 21.43
CA PRO A 72 -10.46 11.15 20.06
C PRO A 72 -9.10 10.83 19.42
N PHE A 73 -8.21 10.13 20.15
CA PHE A 73 -6.85 9.84 19.71
C PHE A 73 -6.81 8.50 18.97
N VAL A 74 -6.33 8.51 17.74
CA VAL A 74 -6.13 7.32 16.91
C VAL A 74 -4.70 6.81 17.11
N PRO A 75 -4.48 5.60 17.64
CA PRO A 75 -3.13 5.05 17.78
C PRO A 75 -2.50 4.83 16.41
N LEU A 76 -1.26 5.27 16.24
CA LEU A 76 -0.48 5.13 15.03
C LEU A 76 0.37 3.87 15.08
N ARG A 77 0.40 3.12 13.97
CA ARG A 77 1.28 1.94 13.83
C ARG A 77 2.74 2.32 13.63
N HIS A 78 3.00 3.57 13.26
CA HIS A 78 4.32 4.07 12.89
C HIS A 78 4.78 5.15 13.85
N SER A 79 6.02 5.02 14.34
CA SER A 79 6.71 6.18 14.91
C SER A 79 7.06 7.17 13.80
N PRO A 80 7.10 8.48 14.08
CA PRO A 80 7.51 9.48 13.11
C PRO A 80 8.85 9.17 12.46
N GLY A 81 8.91 9.36 11.14
CA GLY A 81 10.07 9.08 10.31
C GLY A 81 10.31 7.60 10.02
N GLN A 82 9.46 6.66 10.49
CA GLN A 82 9.53 5.26 10.08
C GLN A 82 8.61 4.98 8.88
N PHE A 83 9.05 4.08 8.01
CA PHE A 83 8.25 3.60 6.88
C PHE A 83 8.61 2.17 6.52
N PHE A 84 7.71 1.47 5.82
CA PHE A 84 8.00 0.15 5.24
C PHE A 84 8.58 0.30 3.82
N PRO A 85 9.76 -0.28 3.52
CA PRO A 85 10.34 -0.25 2.20
C PRO A 85 9.37 -0.74 1.12
N ARG A 86 9.26 0.02 0.03
CA ARG A 86 8.38 -0.27 -1.12
C ARG A 86 6.92 -0.52 -0.73
N MET A 87 6.41 0.21 0.27
CA MET A 87 4.99 0.27 0.59
C MET A 87 4.59 1.73 0.73
N ALA A 88 3.88 2.26 -0.25
CA ALA A 88 3.43 3.64 -0.23
C ALA A 88 2.21 3.79 0.67
N ARG A 89 2.20 4.87 1.47
CA ARG A 89 1.06 5.25 2.32
C ARG A 89 0.94 6.77 2.37
N PRO A 90 -0.23 7.32 2.71
CA PRO A 90 -0.33 8.73 3.00
C PRO A 90 0.62 9.17 4.10
N ILE A 91 1.12 10.40 3.99
CA ILE A 91 2.09 10.97 4.92
C ILE A 91 1.43 12.12 5.68
N ILE A 92 1.36 11.99 7.00
CA ILE A 92 0.89 13.04 7.91
C ILE A 92 2.03 14.00 8.21
N GLY A 93 1.76 15.31 8.16
CA GLY A 93 2.73 16.35 8.52
C GLY A 93 3.78 16.64 7.43
N ASP A 94 3.52 16.24 6.18
CA ASP A 94 4.34 16.64 5.03
C ASP A 94 4.19 18.17 4.80
N PRO A 95 5.26 18.98 4.87
CA PRO A 95 5.19 20.42 4.67
C PRO A 95 4.74 20.82 3.25
N LEU A 96 4.84 19.90 2.28
CA LEU A 96 4.62 20.18 0.87
C LEU A 96 3.17 20.00 0.42
N ASP A 97 2.28 19.43 1.25
CA ASP A 97 0.91 19.16 0.82
C ASP A 97 -0.13 19.15 1.95
N LYS A 98 -1.40 19.34 1.59
CA LYS A 98 -2.52 19.06 2.49
C LYS A 98 -2.65 17.55 2.68
N PHE A 99 -2.82 17.13 3.92
CA PHE A 99 -3.01 15.72 4.24
C PHE A 99 -4.22 15.14 3.50
N SER A 100 -4.02 14.00 2.84
CA SER A 100 -5.03 13.26 2.08
C SER A 100 -4.93 11.78 2.39
N LEU A 101 -6.05 11.13 2.75
CA LEU A 101 -6.07 9.68 3.04
C LEU A 101 -5.97 8.81 1.79
N VAL A 102 -5.97 9.41 0.59
CA VAL A 102 -5.94 8.68 -0.69
C VAL A 102 -4.57 8.79 -1.35
N GLN A 103 -3.89 9.93 -1.19
CA GLN A 103 -2.61 10.20 -1.85
C GLN A 103 -1.46 9.54 -1.11
N ALA A 104 -1.14 8.31 -1.52
CA ALA A 104 -0.02 7.55 -0.98
C ALA A 104 1.30 7.96 -1.64
N ARG A 105 2.39 7.92 -0.87
CA ARG A 105 3.76 8.15 -1.34
C ARG A 105 4.72 7.20 -0.65
N LEU A 106 5.83 6.90 -1.32
CA LEU A 106 6.96 6.22 -0.68
C LEU A 106 7.97 7.28 -0.20
N PRO A 107 8.23 7.40 1.12
CA PRO A 107 9.12 8.42 1.64
C PRO A 107 10.55 8.40 1.08
N ASP A 108 11.08 7.22 0.78
CA ASP A 108 12.43 7.04 0.24
C ASP A 108 12.43 6.68 -1.26
N CYS A 109 11.49 7.24 -2.02
CA CYS A 109 11.36 6.95 -3.45
C CYS A 109 12.64 7.29 -4.25
N ASN A 110 13.44 8.25 -3.77
CA ASN A 110 14.69 8.66 -4.42
C ASN A 110 15.72 7.52 -4.49
N ASN A 111 15.83 6.71 -3.43
CA ASN A 111 16.75 5.56 -3.41
C ASN A 111 16.28 4.43 -4.33
N GLU A 112 15.01 4.43 -4.75
CA GLU A 112 14.41 3.41 -5.63
C GLU A 112 14.24 3.89 -7.08
N GLN A 113 14.72 5.08 -7.46
CA GLN A 113 14.47 5.68 -8.79
C GLN A 113 14.86 4.77 -9.95
N ARG A 114 15.99 4.05 -9.85
CA ARG A 114 16.44 3.15 -10.91
C ARG A 114 15.46 1.97 -11.07
N TYR A 115 15.00 1.41 -9.95
CA TYR A 115 14.04 0.32 -9.96
C TYR A 115 12.69 0.81 -10.51
N LEU A 116 12.19 1.93 -9.98
CA LEU A 116 10.93 2.54 -10.39
C LEU A 116 10.91 2.81 -11.90
N ARG A 117 11.95 3.46 -12.44
CA ARG A 117 12.04 3.74 -13.87
C ARG A 117 11.97 2.46 -14.71
N ASN A 118 12.75 1.44 -14.35
CA ASN A 118 12.75 0.18 -15.09
C ASN A 118 11.38 -0.49 -15.06
N ALA A 119 10.71 -0.46 -13.91
CA ALA A 119 9.39 -1.05 -13.75
C ALA A 119 8.30 -0.27 -14.50
N GLN A 120 8.36 1.06 -14.51
CA GLN A 120 7.49 1.92 -15.33
C GLN A 120 7.67 1.59 -16.82
N THR A 121 8.91 1.54 -17.30
CA THR A 121 9.22 1.16 -18.69
C THR A 121 8.70 -0.24 -19.03
N GLN A 122 8.82 -1.20 -18.10
CA GLN A 122 8.30 -2.55 -18.31
C GLN A 122 6.76 -2.55 -18.40
N LEU A 123 6.07 -1.83 -17.52
CA LEU A 123 4.62 -1.69 -17.59
C LEU A 123 4.16 -0.96 -18.86
N GLU A 124 4.88 0.07 -19.31
CA GLU A 124 4.61 0.75 -20.58
C GLU A 124 4.68 -0.21 -21.76
N ALA A 125 5.68 -1.10 -21.79
CA ALA A 125 5.79 -2.14 -22.81
C ALA A 125 4.60 -3.13 -22.74
N LEU A 126 4.23 -3.59 -21.54
CA LEU A 126 3.08 -4.49 -21.36
C LEU A 126 1.76 -3.84 -21.82
N VAL A 127 1.55 -2.56 -21.52
CA VAL A 127 0.38 -1.79 -21.97
C VAL A 127 0.37 -1.61 -23.49
N ALA A 128 1.55 -1.36 -24.09
CA ALA A 128 1.69 -1.26 -25.54
C ALA A 128 1.39 -2.59 -26.26
N ASP A 129 1.87 -3.70 -25.71
CA ASP A 129 1.60 -5.06 -26.23
C ASP A 129 0.12 -5.41 -26.12
N LEU A 130 -0.50 -5.10 -24.98
CA LEU A 130 -1.95 -5.24 -24.80
C LEU A 130 -2.70 -4.42 -25.85
N ALA A 131 -2.29 -3.18 -26.09
CA ALA A 131 -2.91 -2.35 -27.13
C ALA A 131 -2.70 -2.91 -28.54
N ALA A 132 -1.56 -3.52 -28.83
CA ALA A 132 -1.32 -4.17 -30.11
C ALA A 132 -2.27 -5.36 -30.33
N ILE A 133 -2.51 -6.16 -29.30
CA ILE A 133 -3.50 -7.25 -29.31
C ILE A 133 -4.90 -6.69 -29.54
N CYS A 134 -5.28 -5.63 -28.81
CA CYS A 134 -6.61 -5.05 -28.89
C CYS A 134 -6.93 -4.42 -30.26
N ARG A 135 -5.91 -4.04 -31.06
CA ARG A 135 -6.11 -3.64 -32.46
C ARG A 135 -6.60 -4.77 -33.37
N VAL A 136 -6.33 -6.01 -33.00
CA VAL A 136 -6.73 -7.20 -33.76
C VAL A 136 -7.99 -7.84 -33.15
N VAL A 137 -8.09 -7.79 -31.82
CA VAL A 137 -9.20 -8.35 -31.06
C VAL A 137 -9.86 -7.24 -30.26
N GLU A 138 -11.00 -6.75 -30.72
CA GLU A 138 -11.80 -5.76 -29.99
C GLU A 138 -12.19 -6.30 -28.60
N PRO A 139 -11.86 -5.64 -27.49
CA PRO A 139 -12.29 -6.07 -26.16
C PRO A 139 -13.81 -5.97 -26.01
N SER A 140 -14.45 -7.06 -25.59
CA SER A 140 -15.89 -7.11 -25.34
C SER A 140 -16.23 -8.37 -24.56
N LYS A 141 -17.45 -8.45 -24.01
CA LYS A 141 -17.92 -9.69 -23.37
C LYS A 141 -17.79 -10.94 -24.26
N ALA A 142 -17.93 -10.78 -25.58
CA ALA A 142 -17.84 -11.90 -26.53
C ALA A 142 -16.40 -12.33 -26.83
N THR A 143 -15.42 -11.45 -26.60
CA THR A 143 -14.02 -11.65 -27.03
C THR A 143 -13.04 -11.76 -25.86
N LEU A 144 -13.43 -11.42 -24.63
CA LEU A 144 -12.56 -11.53 -23.46
C LEU A 144 -12.04 -12.95 -23.20
N GLU A 145 -12.75 -13.99 -23.64
CA GLU A 145 -12.34 -15.39 -23.49
C GLU A 145 -11.51 -15.92 -24.68
N VAL A 146 -11.26 -15.11 -25.71
CA VAL A 146 -10.37 -15.54 -26.80
C VAL A 146 -8.92 -15.64 -26.32
N TYR A 147 -8.18 -16.55 -26.92
CA TYR A 147 -6.80 -16.84 -26.57
C TYR A 147 -5.96 -16.95 -27.84
N GLY A 148 -4.66 -16.72 -27.70
CA GLY A 148 -3.72 -16.71 -28.81
C GLY A 148 -2.30 -16.64 -28.32
N HIS A 149 -1.33 -16.77 -29.23
CA HIS A 149 0.08 -16.79 -28.85
C HIS A 149 0.53 -15.46 -28.24
N GLU A 150 0.10 -14.33 -28.81
CA GLU A 150 0.42 -13.01 -28.25
C GLU A 150 -0.24 -12.76 -26.89
N ILE A 151 -1.51 -13.16 -26.73
CA ILE A 151 -2.22 -13.06 -25.44
C ILE A 151 -1.51 -13.91 -24.37
N ARG A 152 -1.08 -15.12 -24.73
CA ARG A 152 -0.28 -15.97 -23.85
C ARG A 152 1.03 -15.30 -23.48
N ASN A 153 1.78 -14.79 -24.45
CA ASN A 153 3.08 -14.18 -24.20
C ASN A 153 2.93 -12.99 -23.23
N LEU A 154 1.92 -12.13 -23.47
CA LEU A 154 1.59 -11.02 -22.58
C LEU A 154 1.22 -11.51 -21.16
N LEU A 155 0.36 -12.52 -21.03
CA LEU A 155 0.00 -13.09 -19.73
C LEU A 155 1.23 -13.61 -18.98
N ILE A 156 2.12 -14.35 -19.65
CA ILE A 156 3.35 -14.85 -19.03
C ILE A 156 4.23 -13.69 -18.57
N LEU A 157 4.50 -12.71 -19.43
CA LEU A 157 5.38 -11.58 -19.13
C LEU A 157 4.83 -10.73 -17.97
N ALA A 158 3.54 -10.37 -18.01
CA ALA A 158 2.90 -9.58 -16.97
C ALA A 158 2.88 -10.33 -15.62
N ALA A 159 2.56 -11.63 -15.62
CA ALA A 159 2.56 -12.41 -14.38
C ALA A 159 3.97 -12.57 -13.78
N THR A 160 5.00 -12.73 -14.61
CA THR A 160 6.38 -12.77 -14.12
C THR A 160 6.84 -11.42 -13.56
N GLU A 161 6.39 -10.31 -14.14
CA GLU A 161 6.68 -8.97 -13.61
C GLU A 161 6.00 -8.75 -12.25
N VAL A 162 4.76 -9.21 -12.09
CA VAL A 162 4.06 -9.24 -10.80
C VAL A 162 4.84 -10.05 -9.77
N GLU A 163 5.32 -11.27 -10.10
CA GLU A 163 6.16 -12.07 -9.20
C GLU A 163 7.45 -11.32 -8.80
N MET A 164 8.08 -10.63 -9.75
CA MET A 164 9.29 -9.84 -9.51
C MET A 164 9.03 -8.70 -8.52
N HIS A 165 7.95 -7.94 -8.69
CA HIS A 165 7.52 -6.90 -7.75
C HIS A 165 7.30 -7.48 -6.35
N MET A 166 6.49 -8.54 -6.23
CA MET A 166 6.18 -9.15 -4.95
C MET A 166 7.44 -9.67 -4.25
N ALA A 167 8.33 -10.35 -4.98
CA ALA A 167 9.59 -10.81 -4.44
C ALA A 167 10.48 -9.65 -3.97
N GLY A 168 10.56 -8.57 -4.75
CA GLY A 168 11.31 -7.36 -4.41
C GLY A 168 10.80 -6.71 -3.12
N ILE A 169 9.48 -6.57 -2.96
CA ILE A 169 8.88 -6.01 -1.74
C ILE A 169 9.24 -6.88 -0.52
N MET A 170 9.11 -8.20 -0.63
CA MET A 170 9.46 -9.11 0.45
C MET A 170 10.94 -8.99 0.85
N VAL A 171 11.86 -8.96 -0.13
CA VAL A 171 13.30 -8.81 0.12
C VAL A 171 13.62 -7.47 0.77
N SER A 172 13.03 -6.37 0.29
CA SER A 172 13.23 -5.04 0.89
C SER A 172 12.70 -4.93 2.31
N ASN A 173 11.76 -5.80 2.71
CA ASN A 173 11.24 -5.93 4.07
C ASN A 173 11.95 -7.04 4.87
N GLY A 174 13.11 -7.52 4.43
CA GLY A 174 13.96 -8.44 5.19
C GLY A 174 13.55 -9.92 5.13
N ASN A 175 12.61 -10.30 4.27
CA ASN A 175 12.22 -11.70 4.09
C ASN A 175 13.36 -12.53 3.48
N LYS A 176 13.74 -13.60 4.18
CA LYS A 176 14.87 -14.48 3.80
C LYS A 176 14.44 -15.82 3.20
N GLU A 177 13.17 -15.99 2.83
CA GLU A 177 12.72 -17.23 2.20
C GLU A 177 13.51 -17.48 0.90
N GLU A 178 14.18 -18.63 0.83
CA GLU A 178 15.00 -19.04 -0.32
C GLU A 178 14.17 -19.19 -1.60
N ARG A 179 12.95 -19.73 -1.46
CA ARG A 179 12.01 -19.91 -2.56
C ARG A 179 10.67 -19.26 -2.23
N LYS A 180 10.45 -18.09 -2.81
CA LYS A 180 9.17 -17.39 -2.74
C LYS A 180 8.18 -18.01 -3.72
N ASN A 181 6.95 -18.18 -3.28
CA ASN A 181 5.84 -18.71 -4.07
C ASN A 181 4.54 -17.98 -3.68
N THR A 182 3.39 -18.39 -4.21
CA THR A 182 2.12 -17.73 -3.92
C THR A 182 1.71 -17.72 -2.44
N ILE A 183 2.09 -18.73 -1.67
CA ILE A 183 1.89 -18.75 -0.21
C ILE A 183 2.75 -17.67 0.47
N SER A 184 3.94 -17.41 -0.07
CA SER A 184 4.77 -16.28 0.36
C SER A 184 4.12 -14.94 -0.04
N TYR A 185 3.70 -14.83 -1.30
CA TYR A 185 3.22 -13.56 -1.86
C TYR A 185 1.88 -13.10 -1.31
N VAL A 186 0.98 -14.02 -0.94
CA VAL A 186 -0.34 -13.64 -0.37
C VAL A 186 -0.22 -12.89 0.96
N LYS A 187 0.91 -13.02 1.66
CA LYS A 187 1.23 -12.23 2.86
C LYS A 187 1.28 -10.72 2.57
N LEU A 188 1.53 -10.31 1.32
CA LEU A 188 1.56 -8.90 0.89
C LEU A 188 0.17 -8.29 0.71
N ALA A 189 -0.90 -9.10 0.61
CA ALA A 189 -2.23 -8.61 0.29
C ALA A 189 -2.76 -7.60 1.33
N GLU A 190 -2.49 -7.83 2.62
CA GLU A 190 -2.90 -6.94 3.70
C GLU A 190 -1.95 -5.74 3.89
N PRO A 191 -0.62 -5.92 4.02
CA PRO A 191 0.34 -4.81 4.17
C PRO A 191 0.24 -3.72 3.09
N LEU A 192 -0.05 -4.13 1.85
CA LEU A 192 -0.21 -3.25 0.69
C LEU A 192 -1.67 -2.91 0.38
N ARG A 193 -2.64 -3.46 1.13
CA ARG A 193 -4.09 -3.33 0.88
C ARG A 193 -4.52 -3.69 -0.55
N LEU A 194 -3.87 -4.68 -1.17
CA LEU A 194 -4.06 -5.02 -2.59
C LEU A 194 -5.53 -5.32 -2.95
N ARG A 195 -6.29 -5.89 -2.02
CA ARG A 195 -7.71 -6.24 -2.23
C ARG A 195 -8.61 -5.02 -2.45
N GLY A 196 -8.18 -3.85 -1.94
CA GLY A 196 -8.93 -2.58 -2.06
C GLY A 196 -8.56 -1.76 -3.30
N TYR A 197 -7.71 -2.28 -4.19
CA TYR A 197 -7.34 -1.60 -5.43
C TYR A 197 -8.16 -2.07 -6.63
N SER A 198 -8.37 -1.14 -7.56
CA SER A 198 -8.93 -1.41 -8.88
C SER A 198 -8.16 -0.67 -9.96
N ALA A 199 -8.32 -1.13 -11.21
CA ALA A 199 -7.76 -0.48 -12.38
C ALA A 199 -8.81 -0.36 -13.49
N ARG A 200 -8.71 0.71 -14.28
CA ARG A 200 -9.53 0.94 -15.47
C ARG A 200 -8.64 1.35 -16.64
N PHE A 201 -8.81 0.69 -17.78
CA PHE A 201 -8.12 1.05 -19.01
C PHE A 201 -8.91 2.11 -19.76
N LYS A 202 -8.34 3.31 -19.93
CA LYS A 202 -9.04 4.48 -20.48
C LYS A 202 -9.46 4.29 -21.94
N ARG A 203 -8.69 3.52 -22.70
CA ARG A 203 -8.96 3.23 -24.12
C ARG A 203 -10.01 2.13 -24.34
N TYR A 204 -10.35 1.38 -23.30
CA TYR A 204 -11.23 0.21 -23.37
C TYR A 204 -12.35 0.33 -22.32
N PRO A 205 -13.23 1.35 -22.41
CA PRO A 205 -14.26 1.60 -21.40
C PRO A 205 -15.30 0.48 -21.26
N GLU A 206 -15.44 -0.37 -22.27
CA GLU A 206 -16.26 -1.58 -22.27
C GLU A 206 -15.70 -2.72 -21.43
N VAL A 207 -14.39 -2.69 -21.14
CA VAL A 207 -13.78 -3.55 -20.14
C VAL A 207 -14.16 -2.98 -18.77
N ALA A 208 -14.85 -3.80 -17.98
CA ALA A 208 -15.25 -3.42 -16.63
C ALA A 208 -14.02 -3.07 -15.77
N GLU A 209 -14.26 -2.38 -14.65
CA GLU A 209 -13.24 -2.17 -13.63
C GLU A 209 -12.63 -3.52 -13.21
N ILE A 210 -11.30 -3.59 -13.18
CA ILE A 210 -10.56 -4.81 -12.86
C ILE A 210 -10.02 -4.73 -11.44
N LYS A 211 -10.32 -5.75 -10.63
CA LYS A 211 -9.85 -5.89 -9.24
C LYS A 211 -9.07 -7.20 -9.10
N PRO A 212 -7.82 -7.25 -9.59
CA PRO A 212 -7.12 -8.51 -9.82
C PRO A 212 -6.70 -9.22 -8.54
N PHE A 213 -6.79 -8.54 -7.38
CA PHE A 213 -6.46 -9.10 -6.06
C PHE A 213 -7.66 -9.23 -5.12
N ALA A 214 -8.87 -8.84 -5.51
CA ALA A 214 -10.03 -8.75 -4.61
C ALA A 214 -10.31 -10.05 -3.86
N GLU A 215 -10.20 -11.19 -4.55
CA GLU A 215 -10.46 -12.51 -3.99
C GLU A 215 -9.18 -13.26 -3.61
N TRP A 216 -8.06 -12.57 -3.33
CA TRP A 216 -6.82 -13.28 -2.99
C TRP A 216 -6.89 -13.89 -1.58
N LEU A 217 -7.01 -15.22 -1.48
CA LEU A 217 -7.19 -15.94 -0.23
C LEU A 217 -5.93 -16.73 0.14
N SER A 218 -5.55 -16.77 1.42
CA SER A 218 -4.33 -17.44 1.89
C SER A 218 -4.40 -18.96 1.79
N ASP A 219 -5.56 -19.57 2.01
CA ASP A 219 -5.81 -21.01 1.93
C ASP A 219 -5.83 -21.53 0.47
N LYS A 220 -6.01 -20.64 -0.49
CA LYS A 220 -6.07 -20.93 -1.93
C LYS A 220 -5.24 -19.94 -2.74
N SER A 221 -4.04 -19.60 -2.28
CA SER A 221 -3.23 -18.47 -2.77
C SER A 221 -2.99 -18.41 -4.28
N THR A 222 -2.88 -19.55 -4.96
CA THR A 222 -2.84 -19.60 -6.44
C THR A 222 -4.25 -19.59 -7.03
N ALA A 223 -5.09 -20.55 -6.63
CA ALA A 223 -6.38 -20.83 -7.25
C ALA A 223 -7.41 -19.71 -7.06
N SER A 224 -7.25 -18.86 -6.04
CA SER A 224 -8.13 -17.73 -5.77
C SER A 224 -7.88 -16.54 -6.70
N LEU A 225 -6.74 -16.51 -7.40
CA LEU A 225 -6.42 -15.52 -8.42
C LEU A 225 -6.55 -16.15 -9.80
N LYS A 226 -7.68 -15.93 -10.48
CA LYS A 226 -8.00 -16.60 -11.76
C LYS A 226 -6.91 -16.41 -12.82
N TRP A 227 -6.45 -15.17 -13.01
CA TRP A 227 -5.38 -14.84 -13.95
C TRP A 227 -4.05 -15.50 -13.60
N TYR A 228 -3.71 -15.58 -12.31
CA TYR A 228 -2.45 -16.16 -11.86
C TYR A 228 -2.49 -17.70 -11.90
N ASP A 229 -3.62 -18.31 -11.56
CA ASP A 229 -3.84 -19.75 -11.74
C ASP A 229 -3.78 -20.14 -13.23
N ALA A 230 -4.36 -19.32 -14.12
CA ALA A 230 -4.25 -19.49 -15.56
C ALA A 230 -2.80 -19.39 -16.06
N TYR A 231 -2.06 -18.38 -15.61
CA TYR A 231 -0.63 -18.25 -15.88
C TYR A 231 0.15 -19.51 -15.46
N ASN A 232 -0.04 -20.01 -14.23
CA ASN A 232 0.68 -21.20 -13.77
C ASN A 232 0.34 -22.44 -14.60
N ALA A 233 -0.94 -22.65 -14.90
CA ALA A 233 -1.36 -23.78 -15.71
C ALA A 233 -0.73 -23.74 -17.11
N VAL A 234 -0.71 -22.57 -17.75
CA VAL A 234 -0.12 -22.38 -19.08
C VAL A 234 1.42 -22.47 -19.08
N LYS A 235 2.06 -22.06 -17.97
CA LYS A 235 3.50 -22.17 -17.76
C LYS A 235 3.95 -23.64 -17.67
N HIS A 236 3.15 -24.49 -17.01
CA HIS A 236 3.48 -25.90 -16.80
C HIS A 236 2.99 -26.83 -17.91
N ASP A 237 1.87 -26.51 -18.57
CA ASP A 237 1.25 -27.36 -19.60
C ASP A 237 0.66 -26.50 -20.72
N ARG A 238 1.55 -25.96 -21.58
CA ARG A 238 1.15 -25.10 -22.70
C ARG A 238 0.19 -25.82 -23.65
N GLU A 239 0.39 -27.11 -23.91
CA GLU A 239 -0.36 -27.84 -24.94
C GLU A 239 -1.82 -28.02 -24.55
N CYS A 240 -2.11 -28.40 -23.31
CA CYS A 240 -3.48 -28.65 -22.89
C CYS A 240 -4.16 -27.43 -22.25
N GLN A 241 -3.37 -26.48 -21.72
CA GLN A 241 -3.91 -25.31 -21.00
C GLN A 241 -3.91 -24.03 -21.84
N PHE A 242 -3.53 -24.07 -23.12
CA PHE A 242 -3.40 -22.87 -23.96
C PHE A 242 -4.62 -21.94 -23.92
N LYS A 243 -5.83 -22.52 -23.90
CA LYS A 243 -7.10 -21.77 -23.84
C LYS A 243 -7.27 -20.90 -22.60
N ARG A 244 -6.53 -21.19 -21.52
CA ARG A 244 -6.56 -20.40 -20.28
C ARG A 244 -5.82 -19.07 -20.41
N ALA A 245 -4.97 -18.92 -21.42
CA ALA A 245 -4.35 -17.65 -21.76
C ALA A 245 -5.35 -16.74 -22.50
N SER A 246 -6.45 -16.39 -21.84
CA SER A 246 -7.50 -15.54 -22.38
C SER A 246 -7.13 -14.06 -22.30
N LEU A 247 -7.76 -13.25 -23.16
CA LEU A 247 -7.59 -11.79 -23.17
C LEU A 247 -7.95 -11.19 -21.80
N CYS A 248 -8.99 -11.71 -21.15
CA CYS A 248 -9.38 -11.33 -19.79
C CYS A 248 -8.24 -11.51 -18.78
N ASN A 249 -7.60 -12.69 -18.77
CA ASN A 249 -6.48 -12.95 -17.86
C ASN A 249 -5.26 -12.07 -18.17
N ALA A 250 -5.02 -11.72 -19.43
CA ALA A 250 -3.97 -10.77 -19.79
C ALA A 250 -4.27 -9.35 -19.27
N PHE A 251 -5.50 -8.86 -19.42
CA PHE A 251 -5.94 -7.59 -18.82
C PHE A 251 -5.77 -7.58 -17.30
N GLU A 252 -6.19 -8.65 -16.61
CA GLU A 252 -6.03 -8.80 -15.16
C GLU A 252 -4.55 -8.80 -14.72
N ALA A 253 -3.68 -9.48 -15.46
CA ALA A 253 -2.24 -9.52 -15.15
C ALA A 253 -1.56 -8.14 -15.35
N VAL A 254 -1.89 -7.41 -16.42
CA VAL A 254 -1.38 -6.04 -16.64
C VAL A 254 -1.90 -5.08 -15.57
N ALA A 255 -3.18 -5.18 -15.22
CA ALA A 255 -3.77 -4.40 -14.12
C ALA A 255 -3.09 -4.71 -12.77
N ALA A 256 -2.79 -5.97 -12.49
CA ALA A 256 -2.09 -6.39 -11.28
C ALA A 256 -0.70 -5.75 -11.17
N CYS A 257 0.03 -5.66 -12.30
CA CYS A 257 1.33 -5.00 -12.36
C CYS A 257 1.22 -3.49 -12.06
N ALA A 258 0.25 -2.80 -12.67
CA ALA A 258 -0.02 -1.39 -12.40
C ALA A 258 -0.38 -1.13 -10.94
N ILE A 259 -1.25 -1.95 -10.36
CA ILE A 259 -1.64 -1.86 -8.95
C ILE A 259 -0.44 -2.06 -8.02
N LEU A 260 0.44 -3.04 -8.31
CA LEU A 260 1.63 -3.25 -7.48
C LEU A 260 2.62 -2.08 -7.54
N LEU A 261 2.74 -1.40 -8.68
CA LEU A 261 3.56 -0.21 -8.77
C LEU A 261 2.99 0.94 -7.94
N VAL A 262 1.69 1.18 -8.02
CA VAL A 262 1.02 2.21 -7.20
C VAL A 262 1.07 1.85 -5.72
N ALA A 263 0.89 0.58 -5.35
CA ALA A 263 0.99 0.14 -3.96
C ALA A 263 2.41 0.30 -3.40
N GLN A 264 3.45 0.19 -4.23
CA GLN A 264 4.84 0.37 -3.82
C GLN A 264 5.28 1.83 -3.72
N PHE A 265 4.87 2.66 -4.69
CA PHE A 265 5.43 4.01 -4.92
C PHE A 265 4.40 5.14 -4.84
N GLY A 266 3.12 4.80 -4.72
CA GLY A 266 2.04 5.77 -4.66
C GLY A 266 1.84 6.46 -6.00
N GLU A 267 1.67 7.78 -5.96
CA GLU A 267 1.51 8.63 -7.15
C GLU A 267 2.66 8.45 -8.16
N ALA A 268 3.89 8.25 -7.67
CA ALA A 268 5.05 8.04 -8.55
C ALA A 268 5.04 6.67 -9.27
N GLY A 269 4.13 5.76 -8.91
CA GLY A 269 4.07 4.41 -9.49
C GLY A 269 3.75 4.39 -10.98
N LEU A 270 3.00 5.37 -11.48
CA LEU A 270 2.65 5.50 -12.89
C LEU A 270 3.36 6.71 -13.49
N SER A 271 3.93 6.55 -14.68
CA SER A 271 4.42 7.67 -15.49
C SER A 271 3.24 8.40 -16.14
N ASP A 272 3.44 9.62 -16.62
CA ASP A 272 2.43 10.39 -17.35
C ASP A 272 1.80 9.60 -18.53
N ASP A 273 2.59 8.79 -19.23
CA ASP A 273 2.13 7.98 -20.35
C ASP A 273 1.24 6.81 -19.91
N LEU A 274 1.59 6.20 -18.76
CA LEU A 274 0.75 5.18 -18.12
C LEU A 274 -0.55 5.78 -17.59
N GLU A 275 -0.50 6.94 -16.96
CA GLU A 275 -1.69 7.65 -16.49
C GLU A 275 -2.62 8.02 -17.63
N ARG A 276 -2.12 8.32 -18.83
CA ARG A 276 -2.96 8.52 -20.03
C ARG A 276 -3.63 7.23 -20.51
N SER A 277 -3.10 6.07 -20.15
CA SER A 277 -3.55 4.76 -20.64
C SER A 277 -4.48 4.05 -19.67
N LEU A 278 -4.24 4.16 -18.37
CA LEU A 278 -5.02 3.53 -17.32
C LEU A 278 -5.11 4.40 -16.06
N THR A 279 -6.10 4.13 -15.22
CA THR A 279 -6.15 4.63 -13.84
C THR A 279 -6.06 3.46 -12.87
N VAL A 280 -5.46 3.72 -11.72
CA VAL A 280 -5.49 2.85 -10.55
C VAL A 280 -6.14 3.63 -9.42
N GLU A 281 -7.13 3.04 -8.77
CA GLU A 281 -7.84 3.63 -7.65
C GLU A 281 -7.72 2.70 -6.44
N GLY A 282 -7.64 3.28 -5.25
CA GLY A 282 -7.58 2.55 -3.99
C GLY A 282 -8.49 3.20 -2.95
N GLU A 283 -8.92 2.42 -1.98
CA GLU A 283 -9.71 2.93 -0.86
C GLU A 283 -8.89 3.87 0.05
N PRO A 284 -9.52 4.90 0.64
CA PRO A 284 -8.86 5.74 1.64
C PRO A 284 -8.21 4.92 2.75
N TRP A 285 -7.02 5.32 3.17
CA TRP A 285 -6.31 4.73 4.30
C TRP A 285 -6.94 5.12 5.63
N LEU A 286 -6.77 4.28 6.63
CA LEU A 286 -7.07 4.65 8.01
C LEU A 286 -5.90 5.46 8.56
N ILE A 287 -6.17 6.48 9.37
CA ILE A 287 -5.14 7.35 9.98
C ILE A 287 -4.07 6.52 10.71
N LYS A 288 -4.48 5.47 11.42
CA LYS A 288 -3.57 4.55 12.14
C LYS A 288 -2.50 3.90 11.26
N ASP A 289 -2.77 3.80 9.97
CA ASP A 289 -1.93 3.15 8.98
C ASP A 289 -1.05 4.13 8.20
N CYS A 290 -1.28 5.44 8.33
CA CYS A 290 -0.47 6.45 7.64
C CYS A 290 0.95 6.55 8.21
N TYR A 291 1.89 7.00 7.37
CA TYR A 291 3.21 7.41 7.85
C TYR A 291 3.14 8.79 8.46
N VAL A 292 4.07 9.09 9.36
CA VAL A 292 4.20 10.42 9.97
C VAL A 292 5.57 10.98 9.61
N ALA A 293 5.60 12.21 9.09
CA ALA A 293 6.82 12.89 8.74
C ALA A 293 7.79 12.97 9.95
N PRO A 294 9.11 12.83 9.73
CA PRO A 294 10.12 13.03 10.76
C PRO A 294 9.93 14.37 11.49
N GLN A 295 9.94 14.34 12.83
CA GLN A 295 9.69 15.53 13.67
C GLN A 295 10.97 16.22 14.16
N GLN A 296 12.10 15.49 14.20
CA GLN A 296 13.38 15.99 14.72
C GLN A 296 14.56 15.72 13.78
N SER A 297 14.58 14.54 13.12
CA SER A 297 15.50 14.27 12.01
C SER A 297 14.89 14.79 10.71
N ALA A 298 15.72 15.09 9.71
CA ALA A 298 15.25 15.28 8.34
C ALA A 298 15.18 13.95 7.56
N THR A 299 15.41 12.81 8.22
CA THR A 299 15.67 11.52 7.57
C THR A 299 14.64 10.47 7.94
N TRP A 300 14.09 9.84 6.91
CA TRP A 300 13.27 8.65 7.01
C TRP A 300 14.12 7.41 7.31
N THR A 301 13.60 6.48 8.10
CA THR A 301 14.26 5.25 8.51
C THR A 301 13.40 4.06 8.09
N PRO A 302 13.91 3.14 7.25
CA PRO A 302 13.18 1.95 6.87
C PRO A 302 13.04 0.99 8.06
N THR A 303 11.86 0.40 8.21
CA THR A 303 11.58 -0.70 9.13
C THR A 303 10.91 -1.84 8.37
N ASN A 304 11.10 -3.09 8.81
CA ASN A 304 10.52 -4.25 8.15
C ASN A 304 9.05 -4.42 8.55
N HIS A 305 8.17 -4.74 7.61
CA HIS A 305 6.80 -5.10 7.92
C HIS A 305 6.73 -6.49 8.61
N PRO A 306 6.14 -6.62 9.82
CA PRO A 306 6.18 -7.86 10.59
C PRO A 306 5.54 -9.05 9.86
N ASP A 307 4.43 -8.83 9.15
CA ASP A 307 3.73 -9.88 8.40
C ASP A 307 4.46 -10.35 7.12
N VAL A 308 5.54 -9.66 6.73
CA VAL A 308 6.28 -9.93 5.49
C VAL A 308 7.59 -10.67 5.73
N LEU A 309 8.07 -10.73 6.97
CA LEU A 309 9.32 -11.40 7.37
C LEU A 309 9.35 -12.90 7.05
#